data_AF-A0A934QRQ6-F1
#
_entry.id   AF-A0A934QRQ6-F1
#
_cell.length_a   1.000
_cell.length_b   1.000
_cell.length_c   1.000
_cell.angle_alpha   90.00
_cell.angle_beta   90.00
_cell.angle_gamma   90.00
#
_symmetry.space_group_name_H-M   'P 1'
#
loop_
_entity.id
_entity.type
_entity.pdbx_description
1 polymer ?
#
loop_
_entity_poly.entity_id
_entity_poly.type
_entity_poly.pdbx_seq_one_letter_code
_entity_poly.pdbx_strand_id
1 'polypeptide(L)'
;MANEVLLDAGVVTRCRRRVHLDNDPTMREAPQAPPDPAAEQRIADARTHRADIGQRLREASDSAWTVVPAELAPSDRVGLTRTALEDGVPFIWGALLPADTEGGRRGGVELLVRTGEGYVPVLVVRHRITDPGEGARTTAMTDVDPSHARSDPARKLRSHPRDQLRLAHLRRLLEAIGHAERGRALGGVIGLDADVVVWHDLAAATWPGGRSTLTEYDERFADRLAVARAAAGRLEALAEPSRVLECRRCPWWPVCEADLTRIRDVSLVVRGEDAMELRRAGIGTVDKLAALHVDEESPIQWTGTTFEDAVALARAWLADLTVVRRVTEVTVPRGDVEVDIDMESFGDSGAYMWGCLLSGADLGVPQGYRAFVSWEPLPTVDEARSFAEFWTWLSDVRARTEAAGLTFRAYCYNALAENRWLFGSVERFAGMDGIPTKAEVRSFVDSEQWVDLFRSVSDQFLCSHGKGLKVVAPVAGFRWRDPEAGGEASMRWYRDAVGMDGDAPDPVQRERLLRYNEDDVLATHTLREWMSGPVMREVPFMGDL
;
A
#
# COMPACT_ATOMS: atom_id res chain seq x y z
N MET A 1 -8.15 -39.29 -4.36
CA MET A 1 -6.86 -38.59 -4.12
C MET A 1 -7.21 -37.34 -3.34
N ALA A 2 -6.81 -37.25 -2.07
CA ALA A 2 -7.00 -36.00 -1.33
C ALA A 2 -6.27 -34.90 -2.11
N ASN A 3 -6.92 -33.76 -2.38
CA ASN A 3 -6.26 -32.63 -3.04
C ASN A 3 -5.08 -32.23 -2.16
N GLU A 4 -3.87 -32.48 -2.64
CA GLU A 4 -2.66 -32.11 -1.94
C GLU A 4 -2.60 -30.59 -1.83
N VAL A 5 -2.57 -30.08 -0.60
CA VAL A 5 -2.54 -28.64 -0.33
C VAL A 5 -1.09 -28.21 -0.10
N LEU A 6 -0.56 -27.44 -1.06
CA LEU A 6 0.76 -26.84 -0.99
C LEU A 6 0.65 -25.31 -1.01
N LEU A 7 1.12 -24.66 0.05
CA LEU A 7 1.03 -23.22 0.23
C LEU A 7 2.39 -22.56 0.07
N ASP A 8 2.39 -21.35 -0.50
CA ASP A 8 3.57 -20.48 -0.55
C ASP A 8 3.65 -19.55 0.67
N ALA A 9 4.78 -18.86 0.82
CA ALA A 9 5.02 -17.94 1.93
C ALA A 9 4.02 -16.77 2.02
N GLY A 10 3.29 -16.46 0.95
CA GLY A 10 2.32 -15.37 0.94
C GLY A 10 1.12 -15.63 1.86
N VAL A 11 0.78 -16.89 2.15
CA VAL A 11 -0.43 -17.22 2.92
C VAL A 11 -0.42 -16.69 4.34
N VAL A 12 0.75 -16.58 4.98
CA VAL A 12 0.87 -16.12 6.38
C VAL A 12 0.68 -14.62 6.57
N THR A 13 0.60 -13.86 5.47
CA THR A 13 0.24 -12.44 5.47
C THR A 13 -1.12 -12.15 4.86
N ARG A 14 -1.80 -13.16 4.32
CA ARG A 14 -3.17 -13.07 3.78
C ARG A 14 -4.23 -13.23 4.86
N CYS A 15 -5.46 -12.88 4.55
CA CYS A 15 -6.65 -13.11 5.35
C CYS A 15 -7.00 -14.61 5.39
N ARG A 16 -7.47 -15.12 6.54
CA ARG A 16 -7.83 -16.53 6.72
C ARG A 16 -8.91 -16.95 5.73
N ARG A 17 -9.92 -16.09 5.56
CA ARG A 17 -11.02 -16.33 4.61
C ARG A 17 -10.53 -16.38 3.17
N ARG A 18 -9.58 -15.54 2.77
CA ARG A 18 -8.97 -15.62 1.43
C ARG A 18 -8.27 -16.97 1.22
N VAL A 19 -7.47 -17.43 2.19
CA VAL A 19 -6.80 -18.74 2.11
C VAL A 19 -7.82 -19.87 1.95
N HIS A 20 -8.94 -19.81 2.68
CA HIS A 20 -10.04 -20.76 2.52
C HIS A 20 -10.61 -20.73 1.09
N LEU A 21 -11.01 -19.54 0.60
CA LEU A 21 -11.63 -19.38 -0.71
C LEU A 21 -10.69 -19.74 -1.87
N ASP A 22 -9.39 -19.42 -1.77
CA ASP A 22 -8.36 -19.82 -2.74
C ASP A 22 -8.23 -21.36 -2.87
N ASN A 23 -8.68 -22.12 -1.85
CA ASN A 23 -8.54 -23.58 -1.78
C ASN A 23 -9.88 -24.33 -1.78
N ASP A 24 -11.01 -23.63 -1.83
CA ASP A 24 -12.35 -24.23 -1.87
C ASP A 24 -12.71 -24.60 -3.32
N PRO A 25 -12.87 -25.90 -3.66
CA PRO A 25 -13.21 -26.32 -5.01
C PRO A 25 -14.56 -25.79 -5.52
N THR A 26 -15.48 -25.42 -4.63
CA THR A 26 -16.80 -24.89 -4.97
C THR A 26 -16.77 -23.43 -5.41
N MET A 27 -15.67 -22.72 -5.11
CA MET A 27 -15.53 -21.28 -5.37
C MET A 27 -14.86 -20.97 -6.72
N ARG A 28 -14.54 -21.98 -7.54
CA ARG A 28 -13.84 -21.79 -8.83
C ARG A 28 -14.56 -20.87 -9.80
N GLU A 29 -15.88 -20.89 -9.81
CA GLU A 29 -16.73 -20.09 -10.71
C GLU A 29 -17.31 -18.84 -10.02
N ALA A 30 -16.97 -18.62 -8.75
CA ALA A 30 -17.49 -17.48 -8.02
C ALA A 30 -16.88 -16.16 -8.53
N PRO A 31 -17.66 -15.07 -8.51
CA PRO A 31 -17.22 -13.79 -9.04
C PRO A 31 -16.04 -13.25 -8.24
N GLN A 32 -15.00 -12.84 -8.95
CA GLN A 32 -13.86 -12.14 -8.38
C GLN A 32 -13.84 -10.68 -8.83
N ALA A 33 -13.37 -9.79 -7.97
CA ALA A 33 -13.05 -8.44 -8.37
C ALA A 33 -12.00 -8.46 -9.49
N PRO A 34 -12.07 -7.53 -10.47
CA PRO A 34 -11.08 -7.44 -11.51
C PRO A 34 -9.67 -7.28 -10.92
N PRO A 35 -8.63 -7.78 -11.62
CA PRO A 35 -7.26 -7.61 -11.15
C PRO A 35 -6.93 -6.12 -11.03
N ASP A 36 -6.25 -5.76 -9.93
CA ASP A 36 -5.70 -4.43 -9.68
C ASP A 36 -4.72 -4.08 -10.83
N PRO A 37 -5.03 -3.11 -11.71
CA PRO A 37 -4.15 -2.71 -12.81
C PRO A 37 -2.74 -2.30 -12.36
N ALA A 38 -2.60 -1.73 -11.16
CA ALA A 38 -1.30 -1.38 -10.60
C ALA A 38 -0.53 -2.62 -10.08
N ALA A 39 -1.17 -3.78 -9.96
CA ALA A 39 -0.48 -5.04 -9.65
C ALA A 39 0.42 -5.49 -10.80
N GLU A 40 -0.03 -5.38 -12.06
CA GLU A 40 0.77 -5.75 -13.22
C GLU A 40 2.06 -4.92 -13.31
N GLN A 41 1.94 -3.60 -13.13
CA GLN A 41 3.09 -2.70 -13.06
C GLN A 41 4.06 -3.08 -11.93
N ARG A 42 3.55 -3.31 -10.72
CA ARG A 42 4.39 -3.71 -9.58
C ARG A 42 5.11 -5.03 -9.84
N ILE A 43 4.48 -5.97 -10.54
CA ILE A 43 5.09 -7.24 -10.93
C ILE A 43 6.19 -7.01 -11.97
N ALA A 44 5.94 -6.20 -13.00
CA ALA A 44 6.91 -5.87 -14.03
C ALA A 44 8.13 -5.17 -13.44
N ASP A 45 7.92 -4.13 -12.64
CA ASP A 45 9.01 -3.39 -12.00
C ASP A 45 9.82 -4.26 -11.03
N ALA A 46 9.16 -5.14 -10.27
CA ALA A 46 9.85 -6.08 -9.41
C ALA A 46 10.69 -7.08 -10.21
N ARG A 47 10.24 -7.48 -11.41
CA ARG A 47 11.03 -8.32 -12.32
C ARG A 47 12.26 -7.56 -12.83
N THR A 48 12.12 -6.32 -13.26
CA THR A 48 13.23 -5.47 -13.72
C THR A 48 14.25 -5.23 -12.61
N HIS A 49 13.79 -4.85 -11.41
CA HIS A 49 14.66 -4.67 -10.23
C HIS A 49 15.44 -5.94 -9.90
N ARG A 50 14.79 -7.10 -9.88
CA ARG A 50 15.47 -8.38 -9.64
C ARG A 50 16.51 -8.69 -10.71
N ALA A 51 16.21 -8.41 -11.99
CA ALA A 51 17.16 -8.63 -13.07
C ALA A 51 18.42 -7.77 -12.91
N ASP A 52 18.27 -6.47 -12.57
CA ASP A 52 19.39 -5.56 -12.28
C ASP A 52 20.26 -6.08 -11.12
N ILE A 53 19.64 -6.43 -9.99
CA ILE A 53 20.36 -6.97 -8.83
C ILE A 53 21.10 -8.26 -9.19
N GLY A 54 20.44 -9.17 -9.90
CA GLY A 54 21.06 -10.43 -10.34
C GLY A 54 22.27 -10.20 -11.24
N GLN A 55 22.21 -9.23 -12.14
CA GLN A 55 23.33 -8.84 -12.99
C GLN A 55 24.49 -8.26 -12.16
N ARG A 56 24.22 -7.27 -11.29
CA ARG A 56 25.25 -6.62 -10.46
C ARG A 56 25.96 -7.59 -9.53
N LEU A 57 25.22 -8.52 -8.92
CA LEU A 57 25.80 -9.57 -8.08
C LEU A 57 26.71 -10.52 -8.87
N ARG A 58 26.29 -10.88 -10.09
CA ARG A 58 27.05 -11.76 -10.97
C ARG A 58 28.34 -11.10 -11.47
N GLU A 59 28.28 -9.81 -11.82
CA GLU A 59 29.45 -9.04 -12.25
C GLU A 59 30.47 -8.82 -11.12
N ALA A 60 30.00 -8.74 -9.88
CA ALA A 60 30.86 -8.53 -8.70
C ALA A 60 31.46 -9.82 -8.12
N SER A 61 31.13 -10.99 -8.66
CA SER A 61 31.49 -12.29 -8.08
C SER A 61 32.27 -13.18 -9.04
N ASP A 62 33.46 -13.61 -8.62
CA ASP A 62 34.28 -14.59 -9.35
C ASP A 62 33.89 -16.06 -9.03
N SER A 63 32.90 -16.27 -8.16
CA SER A 63 32.48 -17.61 -7.74
C SER A 63 31.60 -18.29 -8.79
N ALA A 64 31.41 -19.60 -8.67
CA ALA A 64 30.48 -20.32 -9.55
C ALA A 64 29.01 -19.96 -9.25
N TRP A 65 28.24 -19.75 -10.33
CA TRP A 65 26.82 -19.43 -10.30
C TRP A 65 26.01 -20.47 -11.09
N THR A 66 24.81 -20.77 -10.60
CA THR A 66 23.76 -21.42 -11.39
C THR A 66 22.55 -20.51 -11.46
N VAL A 67 22.04 -20.27 -12.67
CA VAL A 67 20.80 -19.53 -12.90
C VAL A 67 19.72 -20.53 -13.27
N VAL A 68 18.62 -20.55 -12.51
CA VAL A 68 17.43 -21.35 -12.79
C VAL A 68 16.45 -20.49 -13.60
N PRO A 69 16.28 -20.73 -14.90
CA PRO A 69 15.46 -19.86 -15.75
C PRO A 69 13.98 -19.94 -15.37
N ALA A 70 13.30 -18.79 -15.40
CA ALA A 70 11.92 -18.67 -14.92
C ALA A 70 10.88 -19.22 -15.90
N GLU A 71 11.25 -19.29 -17.18
CA GLU A 71 10.47 -19.78 -18.32
C GLU A 71 10.36 -21.31 -18.38
N LEU A 72 11.22 -22.03 -17.65
CA LEU A 72 11.18 -23.48 -17.59
C LEU A 72 9.96 -23.97 -16.79
N ALA A 73 9.51 -25.19 -17.10
CA ALA A 73 8.46 -25.85 -16.35
C ALA A 73 8.87 -26.01 -14.87
N PRO A 74 7.93 -25.95 -13.91
CA PRO A 74 8.25 -26.08 -12.49
C PRO A 74 9.07 -27.33 -12.13
N SER A 75 8.80 -28.48 -12.77
CA SER A 75 9.55 -29.72 -12.56
C SER A 75 11.03 -29.58 -12.92
N ASP A 76 11.33 -28.90 -14.03
CA ASP A 76 12.69 -28.72 -14.53
C ASP A 76 13.46 -27.72 -13.66
N ARG A 77 12.78 -26.66 -13.23
CA ARG A 77 13.33 -25.68 -12.28
C ARG A 77 13.69 -26.33 -10.94
N VAL A 78 12.82 -27.19 -10.42
CA VAL A 78 13.10 -27.99 -9.22
C VAL A 78 14.28 -28.94 -9.45
N GLY A 79 14.35 -29.59 -10.61
CA GLY A 79 15.46 -30.46 -11.01
C GLY A 79 16.80 -29.72 -11.01
N LEU A 80 16.89 -28.59 -11.70
CA LEU A 80 18.09 -27.74 -11.74
C LEU A 80 18.50 -27.23 -10.37
N THR A 81 17.53 -26.78 -9.56
CA THR A 81 17.80 -26.30 -8.20
C THR A 81 18.39 -27.41 -7.35
N ARG A 82 17.82 -28.62 -7.40
CA ARG A 82 18.30 -29.78 -6.66
C ARG A 82 19.71 -30.19 -7.06
N THR A 83 19.99 -30.27 -8.37
CA THR A 83 21.36 -30.57 -8.84
C THR A 83 22.37 -29.54 -8.35
N ALA A 84 22.04 -28.24 -8.44
CA ALA A 84 22.95 -27.20 -7.95
C ALA A 84 23.19 -27.24 -6.43
N LEU A 85 22.18 -27.64 -5.65
CA LEU A 85 22.30 -27.85 -4.20
C LEU A 85 23.18 -29.07 -3.87
N GLU A 86 23.01 -30.17 -4.61
CA GLU A 86 23.80 -31.41 -4.48
C GLU A 86 25.27 -31.18 -4.86
N ASP A 87 25.51 -30.41 -5.92
CA ASP A 87 26.85 -30.02 -6.39
C ASP A 87 27.53 -28.99 -5.48
N GLY A 88 26.79 -28.38 -4.54
CA GLY A 88 27.32 -27.37 -3.64
C GLY A 88 27.71 -26.08 -4.38
N VAL A 89 26.94 -25.68 -5.40
CA VAL A 89 27.20 -24.42 -6.13
C VAL A 89 27.14 -23.23 -5.14
N PRO A 90 28.14 -22.33 -5.12
CA PRO A 90 28.17 -21.20 -4.21
C PRO A 90 26.92 -20.31 -4.27
N PHE A 91 26.45 -19.99 -5.48
CA PHE A 91 25.31 -19.10 -5.69
C PHE A 91 24.29 -19.71 -6.66
N ILE A 92 23.03 -19.82 -6.23
CA ILE A 92 21.92 -20.33 -7.05
C ILE A 92 20.86 -19.22 -7.17
N TRP A 93 20.73 -18.66 -8.36
CA TRP A 93 19.77 -17.58 -8.66
C TRP A 93 18.47 -18.16 -9.23
N GLY A 94 17.32 -17.66 -8.76
CA GLY A 94 15.99 -18.06 -9.23
C GLY A 94 15.51 -19.44 -8.76
N ALA A 95 16.12 -19.96 -7.70
CA ALA A 95 15.90 -21.30 -7.17
C ALA A 95 14.43 -21.58 -6.86
N LEU A 96 13.93 -22.73 -7.32
CA LEU A 96 12.63 -23.28 -6.97
C LEU A 96 12.85 -24.56 -6.17
N LEU A 97 12.55 -24.53 -4.87
CA LEU A 97 12.83 -25.65 -3.98
C LEU A 97 11.83 -26.81 -4.21
N PRO A 98 12.25 -28.07 -4.02
CA PRO A 98 11.31 -29.19 -3.94
C PRO A 98 10.19 -28.90 -2.93
N ALA A 99 8.97 -29.31 -3.25
CA ALA A 99 7.85 -29.13 -2.33
C ALA A 99 8.02 -30.02 -1.09
N ASP A 100 7.77 -29.45 0.08
CA ASP A 100 7.66 -30.17 1.35
C ASP A 100 6.20 -30.60 1.50
N THR A 101 5.91 -31.82 1.05
CA THR A 101 4.54 -32.38 0.98
C THR A 101 3.98 -32.70 2.37
N GLU A 102 4.85 -33.13 3.29
CA GLU A 102 4.51 -33.39 4.70
C GLU A 102 4.10 -32.08 5.40
N GLY A 103 4.94 -31.06 5.28
CA GLY A 103 4.70 -29.74 5.84
C GLY A 103 3.77 -28.84 5.02
N GLY A 104 3.33 -29.26 3.83
CA GLY A 104 2.40 -28.53 2.98
C GLY A 104 2.98 -27.23 2.37
N ARG A 105 4.30 -27.17 2.14
CA ARG A 105 5.00 -25.97 1.67
C ARG A 105 5.50 -26.11 0.25
N ARG A 106 5.45 -25.01 -0.50
CA ARG A 106 6.16 -24.83 -1.78
C ARG A 106 6.72 -23.42 -1.86
N GLY A 107 7.72 -23.19 -2.70
CA GLY A 107 8.22 -21.84 -2.91
C GLY A 107 9.57 -21.77 -3.58
N GLY A 108 9.92 -20.57 -4.01
CA GLY A 108 11.22 -20.25 -4.57
C GLY A 108 11.77 -18.95 -4.00
N VAL A 109 13.06 -18.75 -4.25
CA VAL A 109 13.84 -17.62 -3.74
C VAL A 109 14.67 -17.00 -4.85
N GLU A 110 14.94 -15.72 -4.73
CA GLU A 110 15.76 -14.99 -5.71
C GLU A 110 17.21 -15.47 -5.67
N LEU A 111 17.81 -15.65 -4.49
CA LEU A 111 19.18 -16.15 -4.34
C LEU A 111 19.30 -17.14 -3.17
N LEU A 112 19.99 -18.25 -3.40
CA LEU A 112 20.55 -19.11 -2.35
C LEU A 112 22.06 -18.90 -2.29
N VAL A 113 22.58 -18.68 -1.08
CA VAL A 113 24.02 -18.55 -0.82
C VAL A 113 24.50 -19.75 -0.04
N ARG A 114 25.52 -20.44 -0.56
CA ARG A 114 26.20 -21.51 0.15
C ARG A 114 27.08 -20.91 1.25
N THR A 115 26.95 -21.48 2.43
CA THR A 115 27.79 -21.26 3.60
C THR A 115 28.63 -22.52 3.84
N GLY A 116 29.54 -22.50 4.83
CA GLY A 116 30.28 -23.70 5.23
C GLY A 116 29.39 -24.87 5.68
N GLU A 117 28.15 -24.60 6.10
CA GLU A 117 27.28 -25.54 6.81
C GLU A 117 25.93 -25.78 6.11
N GLY A 118 25.73 -25.28 4.89
CA GLY A 118 24.48 -25.40 4.12
C GLY A 118 24.15 -24.13 3.34
N TYR A 119 22.88 -23.84 3.11
CA TYR A 119 22.41 -22.68 2.36
C TYR A 119 21.58 -21.72 3.20
N VAL A 120 21.70 -20.43 2.89
CA VAL A 120 20.82 -19.36 3.39
C VAL A 120 20.05 -18.71 2.23
N PRO A 121 18.76 -18.39 2.42
CA PRO A 121 17.98 -17.66 1.43
C PRO A 121 18.23 -16.16 1.50
N VAL A 122 18.32 -15.51 0.34
CA VAL A 122 18.38 -14.06 0.19
C VAL A 122 17.25 -13.60 -0.73
N LEU A 123 16.39 -12.73 -0.20
CA LEU A 123 15.28 -12.12 -0.93
C LEU A 123 15.73 -10.87 -1.67
N VAL A 124 15.11 -10.60 -2.82
CA VAL A 124 15.21 -9.29 -3.49
C VAL A 124 13.83 -8.66 -3.54
N VAL A 125 13.69 -7.52 -2.86
CA VAL A 125 12.42 -6.83 -2.63
C VAL A 125 12.47 -5.38 -3.11
N ARG A 126 11.31 -4.84 -3.50
CA ARG A 126 11.18 -3.49 -4.05
C ARG A 126 10.59 -2.52 -3.02
N HIS A 127 11.19 -2.49 -1.84
CA HIS A 127 10.91 -1.51 -0.80
C HIS A 127 12.18 -1.25 0.01
N ARG A 128 12.25 -0.09 0.67
CA ARG A 128 13.39 0.22 1.55
C ARG A 128 13.40 -0.71 2.76
N ILE A 129 14.59 -1.20 3.11
CA ILE A 129 14.80 -2.16 4.22
C ILE A 129 15.63 -1.57 5.36
N THR A 130 16.11 -0.34 5.20
CA THR A 130 16.81 0.44 6.22
C THR A 130 16.35 1.89 6.20
N ASP A 131 16.46 2.55 7.35
CA ASP A 131 16.31 3.99 7.50
C ASP A 131 17.61 4.58 8.09
N PRO A 132 17.85 5.90 8.02
CA PRO A 132 18.97 6.54 8.72
C PRO A 132 18.94 6.24 10.23
N GLY A 133 20.08 5.80 10.79
CA GLY A 133 20.21 5.43 12.19
C GLY A 133 21.37 4.48 12.40
N GLU A 134 21.30 3.58 13.38
CA GLU A 134 22.35 2.58 13.62
C GLU A 134 21.78 1.23 14.05
N GLY A 135 22.58 0.17 13.95
CA GLY A 135 22.30 -1.14 14.54
C GLY A 135 21.73 -2.19 13.59
N ALA A 136 21.48 -1.87 12.31
CA ALA A 136 21.16 -2.90 11.32
C ALA A 136 22.36 -3.84 11.12
N ARG A 137 22.14 -5.15 10.96
CA ARG A 137 23.21 -6.07 10.57
C ARG A 137 23.29 -6.14 9.05
N THR A 138 24.37 -5.61 8.48
CA THR A 138 24.50 -5.47 7.02
C THR A 138 25.83 -5.98 6.50
N THR A 139 25.85 -6.26 5.20
CA THR A 139 27.03 -6.33 4.34
C THR A 139 26.82 -5.39 3.15
N ALA A 140 27.88 -5.09 2.39
CA ALA A 140 27.72 -4.45 1.08
C ALA A 140 26.81 -5.34 0.19
N MET A 141 26.01 -4.76 -0.70
CA MET A 141 25.08 -5.53 -1.54
C MET A 141 25.78 -6.67 -2.31
N THR A 142 27.00 -6.43 -2.78
CA THR A 142 27.82 -7.41 -3.52
C THR A 142 28.53 -8.44 -2.63
N ASP A 143 28.57 -8.24 -1.32
CA ASP A 143 29.10 -9.18 -0.35
C ASP A 143 27.94 -9.95 0.30
N VAL A 144 27.57 -11.07 -0.30
CA VAL A 144 26.42 -11.89 0.12
C VAL A 144 26.79 -12.98 1.14
N ASP A 145 27.98 -12.92 1.76
CA ASP A 145 28.36 -13.85 2.82
C ASP A 145 27.87 -13.34 4.20
N PRO A 146 26.96 -14.06 4.87
CA PRO A 146 26.45 -13.65 6.19
C PRO A 146 27.52 -13.59 7.29
N SER A 147 28.67 -14.26 7.13
CA SER A 147 29.77 -14.21 8.11
C SER A 147 30.47 -12.85 8.14
N HIS A 148 30.39 -12.08 7.05
CA HIS A 148 30.91 -10.73 6.97
C HIS A 148 29.96 -9.69 7.56
N ALA A 149 28.71 -10.06 7.88
CA ALA A 149 27.74 -9.12 8.43
C ALA A 149 28.20 -8.49 9.75
N ARG A 150 28.11 -7.17 9.84
CA ARG A 150 28.44 -6.37 11.03
C ARG A 150 27.31 -5.41 11.37
N SER A 151 27.34 -4.86 12.58
CA SER A 151 26.44 -3.76 12.94
C SER A 151 26.81 -2.51 12.14
N ASP A 152 25.83 -1.93 11.45
CA ASP A 152 25.98 -0.76 10.61
C ASP A 152 25.85 0.53 11.46
N PRO A 153 26.82 1.46 11.40
CA PRO A 153 26.78 2.71 12.15
C PRO A 153 25.88 3.80 11.52
N ALA A 154 25.40 3.60 10.28
CA ALA A 154 24.62 4.60 9.54
C ALA A 154 23.22 4.10 9.11
N ARG A 155 22.92 2.82 9.36
CA ARG A 155 21.62 2.21 9.03
C ARG A 155 20.95 1.59 10.24
N LYS A 156 19.68 1.96 10.45
CA LYS A 156 18.74 1.27 11.32
C LYS A 156 17.89 0.31 10.50
N LEU A 157 17.58 -0.86 11.07
CA LEU A 157 16.69 -1.82 10.43
C LEU A 157 15.28 -1.24 10.27
N ARG A 158 14.77 -1.24 9.05
CA ARG A 158 13.34 -1.01 8.78
C ARG A 158 12.63 -2.35 8.75
N SER A 159 11.96 -2.69 9.84
CA SER A 159 11.34 -4.02 9.99
C SER A 159 10.17 -4.21 9.02
N HIS A 160 10.26 -5.25 8.19
CA HIS A 160 9.17 -5.73 7.34
C HIS A 160 8.81 -7.16 7.75
N PRO A 161 7.76 -7.36 8.58
CA PRO A 161 7.34 -8.68 9.05
C PRO A 161 7.15 -9.70 7.91
N ARG A 162 6.66 -9.25 6.75
CA ARG A 162 6.45 -10.11 5.57
C ARG A 162 7.73 -10.75 5.04
N ASP A 163 8.86 -10.03 5.08
CA ASP A 163 10.12 -10.52 4.53
C ASP A 163 10.72 -11.56 5.47
N GLN A 164 10.66 -11.30 6.78
CA GLN A 164 11.08 -12.23 7.83
C GLN A 164 10.28 -13.53 7.78
N LEU A 165 8.94 -13.46 7.65
CA LEU A 165 8.09 -14.65 7.50
C LEU A 165 8.37 -15.41 6.20
N ARG A 166 8.69 -14.71 5.09
CA ARG A 166 9.09 -15.35 3.83
C ARG A 166 10.46 -16.03 3.94
N LEU A 167 11.41 -15.44 4.65
CA LEU A 167 12.69 -16.06 4.96
C LEU A 167 12.52 -17.31 5.84
N ALA A 168 11.67 -17.26 6.86
CA ALA A 168 11.33 -18.43 7.69
C ALA A 168 10.68 -19.56 6.87
N HIS A 169 9.78 -19.22 5.93
CA HIS A 169 9.19 -20.20 5.00
C HIS A 169 10.26 -20.92 4.17
N LEU A 170 11.18 -20.15 3.57
CA LEU A 170 12.27 -20.69 2.77
C LEU A 170 13.26 -21.49 3.60
N ARG A 171 13.51 -21.06 4.83
CA ARG A 171 14.32 -21.80 5.80
C ARG A 171 13.70 -23.18 6.09
N ARG A 172 12.40 -23.26 6.37
CA ARG A 172 11.70 -24.54 6.59
C ARG A 172 11.74 -25.45 5.35
N LEU A 173 11.61 -24.89 4.15
CA LEU A 173 11.78 -25.67 2.90
C LEU A 173 13.21 -26.23 2.76
N LEU A 174 14.24 -25.42 3.04
CA LEU A 174 15.63 -25.87 3.02
C LEU A 174 15.91 -26.95 4.08
N GLU A 175 15.29 -26.85 5.26
CA GLU A 175 15.38 -27.87 6.32
C GLU A 175 14.74 -29.18 5.90
N ALA A 176 13.55 -29.14 5.27
CA ALA A 176 12.84 -30.32 4.79
C ALA A 176 13.65 -31.13 3.76
N ILE A 177 14.48 -30.45 2.96
CA ILE A 177 15.38 -31.09 1.99
C ILE A 177 16.82 -31.28 2.50
N GLY A 178 17.10 -30.94 3.77
CA GLY A 178 18.41 -31.16 4.41
C GLY A 178 19.55 -30.21 3.98
N HIS A 179 19.24 -29.11 3.29
CA HIS A 179 20.23 -28.15 2.76
C HIS A 179 20.32 -26.84 3.53
N ALA A 180 19.53 -26.62 4.57
CA ALA A 180 19.61 -25.40 5.38
C ALA A 180 20.95 -25.28 6.13
N GLU A 181 21.50 -24.07 6.25
CA GLU A 181 22.69 -23.80 7.07
C GLU A 181 22.53 -24.36 8.49
N ARG A 182 23.47 -25.19 8.92
CA ARG A 182 23.49 -25.74 10.28
C ARG A 182 24.12 -24.73 11.23
N GLY A 183 23.52 -24.57 12.42
CA GLY A 183 24.04 -23.73 13.51
C GLY A 183 23.49 -22.29 13.57
N ARG A 184 23.05 -21.70 12.46
CA ARG A 184 22.39 -20.38 12.43
C ARG A 184 21.15 -20.39 11.56
N ALA A 185 20.10 -19.70 11.99
CA ALA A 185 18.88 -19.52 11.22
C ALA A 185 18.87 -18.12 10.60
N LEU A 186 19.71 -17.92 9.56
CA LEU A 186 19.85 -16.62 8.91
C LEU A 186 19.04 -16.51 7.62
N GLY A 187 18.70 -15.28 7.26
CA GLY A 187 18.15 -14.93 5.95
C GLY A 187 18.49 -13.49 5.56
N GLY A 188 18.79 -13.28 4.28
CA GLY A 188 19.18 -11.97 3.75
C GLY A 188 18.05 -11.27 2.99
N VAL A 189 18.07 -9.94 2.96
CA VAL A 189 17.17 -9.14 2.11
C VAL A 189 17.96 -8.03 1.43
N ILE A 190 17.79 -7.90 0.11
CA ILE A 190 18.25 -6.77 -0.70
C ILE A 190 17.03 -5.93 -1.06
N GLY A 191 17.06 -4.65 -0.69
CA GLY A 191 15.94 -3.72 -0.83
C GLY A 191 15.96 -2.93 -2.13
N LEU A 192 15.09 -1.92 -2.18
CA LEU A 192 14.98 -1.00 -3.31
C LEU A 192 16.28 -0.21 -3.56
N ASP A 193 16.93 0.28 -2.51
CA ASP A 193 18.11 1.15 -2.63
C ASP A 193 19.36 0.40 -3.14
N ALA A 194 19.32 -0.94 -3.12
CA ALA A 194 20.32 -1.81 -3.76
C ALA A 194 21.78 -1.55 -3.34
N ASP A 195 21.99 -1.16 -2.08
CA ASP A 195 23.27 -0.72 -1.51
C ASP A 195 23.83 -1.72 -0.48
N VAL A 196 22.96 -2.41 0.26
CA VAL A 196 23.32 -3.43 1.27
C VAL A 196 22.48 -4.70 1.19
N VAL A 197 23.00 -5.78 1.79
CA VAL A 197 22.18 -6.92 2.24
C VAL A 197 21.91 -6.73 3.74
N VAL A 198 20.64 -6.76 4.14
CA VAL A 198 20.25 -6.84 5.57
C VAL A 198 20.12 -8.29 5.97
N TRP A 199 20.81 -8.70 7.04
CA TRP A 199 20.80 -10.06 7.56
C TRP A 199 19.92 -10.17 8.80
N HIS A 200 18.91 -11.03 8.72
CA HIS A 200 18.01 -11.36 9.81
C HIS A 200 18.44 -12.64 10.53
N ASP A 201 18.48 -12.59 11.86
CA ASP A 201 18.46 -13.79 12.69
C ASP A 201 17.01 -14.20 12.95
N LEU A 202 16.59 -15.31 12.34
CA LEU A 202 15.21 -15.81 12.38
C LEU A 202 14.90 -16.52 13.71
N ALA A 203 15.91 -16.89 14.49
CA ALA A 203 15.77 -17.49 15.80
C ALA A 203 15.78 -16.45 16.94
N ALA A 204 16.21 -15.21 16.66
CA ALA A 204 16.22 -14.14 17.64
C ALA A 204 14.79 -13.74 18.08
N ALA A 205 14.65 -13.42 19.37
CA ALA A 205 13.40 -13.02 20.02
C ALA A 205 12.97 -11.57 19.67
N THR A 206 12.72 -11.30 18.39
CA THR A 206 12.44 -9.95 17.87
C THR A 206 10.95 -9.63 17.73
N TRP A 207 10.06 -10.61 17.95
CA TRP A 207 8.61 -10.44 17.84
C TRP A 207 7.96 -10.17 19.22
N PRO A 208 6.75 -9.57 19.24
CA PRO A 208 5.99 -9.38 20.47
C PRO A 208 5.88 -10.66 21.30
N GLY A 209 6.02 -10.51 22.62
CA GLY A 209 6.07 -11.64 23.56
C GLY A 209 7.41 -12.38 23.58
N GLY A 210 8.47 -11.82 22.99
CA GLY A 210 9.80 -12.44 22.96
C GLY A 210 9.89 -13.67 22.04
N ARG A 211 8.99 -13.75 21.05
CA ARG A 211 8.94 -14.86 20.09
C ARG A 211 9.98 -14.68 18.99
N SER A 212 10.43 -15.81 18.43
CA SER A 212 11.26 -15.81 17.22
C SER A 212 10.42 -15.71 15.96
N THR A 213 11.03 -15.26 14.86
CA THR A 213 10.38 -15.28 13.54
C THR A 213 9.96 -16.69 13.13
N LEU A 214 10.80 -17.70 13.43
CA LEU A 214 10.47 -19.10 13.13
C LEU A 214 9.22 -19.56 13.89
N THR A 215 9.13 -19.26 15.18
CA THR A 215 7.97 -19.60 16.02
C THR A 215 6.70 -18.93 15.50
N GLU A 216 6.76 -17.62 15.23
CA GLU A 216 5.63 -16.87 14.67
C GLU A 216 5.18 -17.44 13.32
N TYR A 217 6.14 -17.76 12.45
CA TYR A 217 5.87 -18.34 11.14
C TYR A 217 5.21 -19.70 11.26
N ASP A 218 5.73 -20.60 12.11
CA ASP A 218 5.20 -21.96 12.23
C ASP A 218 3.75 -21.94 12.74
N GLU A 219 3.44 -21.12 13.75
CA GLU A 219 2.08 -20.94 14.27
C GLU A 219 1.12 -20.44 13.19
N ARG A 220 1.50 -19.36 12.48
CA ARG A 220 0.66 -18.79 11.41
C ARG A 220 0.49 -19.76 10.26
N PHE A 221 1.56 -20.41 9.82
CA PHE A 221 1.53 -21.32 8.69
C PHE A 221 0.69 -22.56 9.01
N ALA A 222 0.80 -23.11 10.22
CA ALA A 222 -0.03 -24.24 10.66
C ALA A 222 -1.53 -23.87 10.62
N ASP A 223 -1.91 -22.69 11.12
CA ASP A 223 -3.29 -22.19 11.00
C ASP A 223 -3.73 -22.10 9.52
N ARG A 224 -2.89 -21.55 8.63
CA ARG A 224 -3.27 -21.39 7.21
C ARG A 224 -3.35 -22.71 6.46
N LEU A 225 -2.48 -23.65 6.78
CA LEU A 225 -2.51 -25.00 6.24
C LEU A 225 -3.78 -25.74 6.70
N ALA A 226 -4.17 -25.61 7.98
CA ALA A 226 -5.41 -26.19 8.49
C ALA A 226 -6.63 -25.61 7.76
N VAL A 227 -6.69 -24.28 7.60
CA VAL A 227 -7.77 -23.58 6.88
C VAL A 227 -7.87 -24.06 5.43
N ALA A 228 -6.75 -24.15 4.72
CA ALA A 228 -6.71 -24.59 3.32
C ALA A 228 -7.07 -26.07 3.17
N ARG A 229 -6.60 -26.95 4.07
CA ARG A 229 -6.95 -28.38 4.09
C ARG A 229 -8.44 -28.59 4.38
N ALA A 230 -9.02 -27.83 5.31
CA ALA A 230 -10.45 -27.86 5.57
C ALA A 230 -11.27 -27.46 4.33
N ALA A 231 -10.88 -26.36 3.66
CA ALA A 231 -11.50 -25.91 2.42
C ALA A 231 -11.42 -26.95 1.30
N ALA A 232 -10.21 -27.46 1.02
CA ALA A 232 -9.97 -28.45 -0.03
C ALA A 232 -10.70 -29.77 0.25
N GLY A 233 -10.84 -30.14 1.53
CA GLY A 233 -11.57 -31.31 1.99
C GLY A 233 -13.09 -31.13 2.08
N ARG A 234 -13.61 -29.91 1.86
CA ARG A 234 -15.02 -29.53 2.08
C ARG A 234 -15.51 -29.86 3.49
N LEU A 235 -14.62 -29.64 4.47
CA LEU A 235 -14.94 -29.72 5.90
C LEU A 235 -15.53 -28.38 6.38
N GLU A 236 -15.92 -28.33 7.64
CA GLU A 236 -16.37 -27.08 8.28
C GLU A 236 -15.34 -25.96 8.09
N ALA A 237 -15.82 -24.77 7.72
CA ALA A 237 -14.97 -23.65 7.43
C ALA A 237 -14.30 -23.13 8.71
N LEU A 238 -12.98 -23.27 8.80
CA LEU A 238 -12.19 -22.75 9.93
C LEU A 238 -11.98 -21.23 9.87
N ALA A 239 -12.50 -20.56 8.83
CA ALA A 239 -12.36 -19.14 8.59
C ALA A 239 -13.65 -18.56 8.01
N GLU A 240 -14.23 -17.63 8.77
CA GLU A 240 -15.41 -16.85 8.39
C GLU A 240 -15.00 -15.50 7.79
N PRO A 241 -15.86 -14.88 6.96
CA PRO A 241 -15.59 -13.55 6.44
C PRO A 241 -15.55 -12.52 7.58
N SER A 242 -14.63 -11.58 7.47
CA SER A 242 -14.55 -10.38 8.31
C SER A 242 -13.86 -9.30 7.50
N ARG A 243 -14.40 -8.08 7.51
CA ARG A 243 -13.79 -6.95 6.79
C ARG A 243 -12.49 -6.56 7.47
N VAL A 244 -11.40 -6.66 6.72
CA VAL A 244 -10.03 -6.31 7.13
C VAL A 244 -9.39 -5.38 6.10
N LEU A 245 -8.22 -4.82 6.39
CA LEU A 245 -7.55 -3.88 5.48
C LEU A 245 -7.22 -4.51 4.11
N GLU A 246 -6.86 -5.79 4.07
CA GLU A 246 -6.58 -6.51 2.81
C GLU A 246 -7.79 -6.54 1.86
N CYS A 247 -9.02 -6.47 2.37
CA CYS A 247 -10.24 -6.55 1.57
C CYS A 247 -10.28 -5.52 0.43
N ARG A 248 -9.63 -4.36 0.59
CA ARG A 248 -9.57 -3.32 -0.45
C ARG A 248 -8.99 -3.79 -1.78
N ARG A 249 -8.10 -4.79 -1.76
CA ARG A 249 -7.43 -5.37 -2.94
C ARG A 249 -7.64 -6.87 -3.04
N CYS A 250 -8.60 -7.41 -2.30
CA CYS A 250 -8.86 -8.84 -2.28
C CYS A 250 -9.75 -9.20 -3.46
N PRO A 251 -9.35 -10.15 -4.33
CA PRO A 251 -10.21 -10.59 -5.44
C PRO A 251 -11.53 -11.18 -4.94
N TRP A 252 -11.55 -11.74 -3.73
CA TRP A 252 -12.74 -12.32 -3.10
C TRP A 252 -13.60 -11.32 -2.33
N TRP A 253 -13.34 -10.02 -2.43
CA TRP A 253 -14.17 -9.02 -1.75
C TRP A 253 -15.65 -9.12 -2.13
N PRO A 254 -16.06 -9.28 -3.41
CA PRO A 254 -17.48 -9.38 -3.76
C PRO A 254 -18.22 -10.51 -3.04
N VAL A 255 -17.55 -11.66 -2.86
CA VAL A 255 -18.10 -12.80 -2.10
C VAL A 255 -18.23 -12.45 -0.61
N CYS A 256 -17.13 -11.99 0.00
CA CYS A 256 -17.13 -11.68 1.42
C CYS A 256 -18.11 -10.54 1.77
N GLU A 257 -18.19 -9.51 0.93
CA GLU A 257 -19.06 -8.35 1.13
C GLU A 257 -20.53 -8.74 1.09
N ALA A 258 -20.92 -9.58 0.13
CA ALA A 258 -22.28 -10.09 0.04
C ALA A 258 -22.69 -10.86 1.30
N ASP A 259 -21.81 -11.73 1.81
CA ASP A 259 -22.05 -12.47 3.05
C ASP A 259 -22.15 -11.56 4.27
N LEU A 260 -21.18 -10.65 4.43
CA LEU A 260 -21.14 -9.71 5.57
C LEU A 260 -22.35 -8.79 5.59
N THR A 261 -22.75 -8.26 4.43
CA THR A 261 -23.92 -7.38 4.28
C THR A 261 -25.21 -8.11 4.62
N ARG A 262 -25.36 -9.36 4.13
CA ARG A 262 -26.55 -10.18 4.41
C ARG A 262 -26.77 -10.42 5.89
N ILE A 263 -25.71 -10.65 6.66
CA ILE A 263 -25.81 -10.89 8.11
C ILE A 263 -25.60 -9.61 8.94
N ARG A 264 -25.41 -8.45 8.28
CA ARG A 264 -25.06 -7.17 8.91
C ARG A 264 -23.93 -7.34 9.93
N ASP A 265 -22.86 -8.02 9.52
CA ASP A 265 -21.74 -8.31 10.43
C ASP A 265 -21.09 -7.02 10.91
N VAL A 266 -20.73 -6.99 12.20
CA VAL A 266 -20.14 -5.81 12.85
C VAL A 266 -18.86 -5.31 12.17
N SER A 267 -18.17 -6.19 11.44
CA SER A 267 -16.93 -5.81 10.74
C SER A 267 -17.14 -4.78 9.62
N LEU A 268 -18.37 -4.60 9.15
CA LEU A 268 -18.69 -3.60 8.13
C LEU A 268 -18.38 -2.17 8.61
N VAL A 269 -18.57 -1.90 9.90
CA VAL A 269 -18.40 -0.58 10.53
C VAL A 269 -17.14 -0.49 11.40
N VAL A 270 -16.76 -1.56 12.11
CA VAL A 270 -15.56 -1.65 12.94
C VAL A 270 -14.62 -2.68 12.36
N ARG A 271 -13.30 -2.45 12.22
CA ARG A 271 -12.41 -3.38 11.49
C ARG A 271 -11.42 -4.08 12.41
N GLY A 272 -10.92 -5.24 11.97
CA GLY A 272 -9.76 -5.90 12.59
C GLY A 272 -10.06 -6.50 13.96
N GLU A 273 -9.17 -6.28 14.93
CA GLU A 273 -9.25 -6.89 16.27
C GLU A 273 -10.49 -6.43 17.03
N ASP A 274 -10.87 -5.14 16.93
CA ASP A 274 -12.07 -4.62 17.60
C ASP A 274 -13.34 -5.40 17.19
N ALA A 275 -13.47 -5.77 15.90
CA ALA A 275 -14.58 -6.60 15.44
C ALA A 275 -14.52 -8.04 15.95
N MET A 276 -13.31 -8.58 16.18
CA MET A 276 -13.13 -9.89 16.78
C MET A 276 -13.51 -9.90 18.26
N GLU A 277 -13.08 -8.89 19.01
CA GLU A 277 -13.43 -8.72 20.42
C GLU A 277 -14.94 -8.48 20.61
N LEU A 278 -15.57 -7.66 19.77
CA LEU A 278 -17.02 -7.48 19.79
C LEU A 278 -17.76 -8.81 19.57
N ARG A 279 -17.31 -9.65 18.64
CA ARG A 279 -17.89 -11.00 18.46
C ARG A 279 -17.68 -11.88 19.69
N ARG A 280 -16.50 -11.85 20.33
CA ARG A 280 -16.23 -12.58 21.59
C ARG A 280 -17.16 -12.11 22.72
N ALA A 281 -17.50 -10.82 22.75
CA ALA A 281 -18.47 -10.22 23.66
C ALA A 281 -19.94 -10.44 23.25
N GLY A 282 -20.22 -11.18 22.17
CA GLY A 282 -21.59 -11.48 21.70
C GLY A 282 -22.22 -10.40 20.82
N ILE A 283 -21.49 -9.35 20.47
CA ILE A 283 -21.90 -8.18 19.66
C ILE A 283 -21.41 -8.38 18.21
N GLY A 284 -21.92 -9.42 17.55
CA GLY A 284 -21.44 -9.82 16.22
C GLY A 284 -22.04 -9.07 15.03
N THR A 285 -23.02 -8.20 15.25
CA THR A 285 -23.79 -7.53 14.17
C THR A 285 -23.82 -6.02 14.38
N VAL A 286 -23.97 -5.26 13.30
CA VAL A 286 -24.18 -3.80 13.33
C VAL A 286 -25.38 -3.44 14.21
N ASP A 287 -26.47 -4.20 14.14
CA ASP A 287 -27.69 -3.96 14.93
C ASP A 287 -27.43 -4.01 16.44
N LYS A 288 -26.70 -5.04 16.90
CA LYS A 288 -26.29 -5.18 18.31
C LYS A 288 -25.36 -4.05 18.77
N LEU A 289 -24.42 -3.62 17.92
CA LEU A 289 -23.52 -2.51 18.25
C LEU A 289 -24.30 -1.19 18.34
N ALA A 290 -25.21 -0.93 17.40
CA ALA A 290 -26.04 0.28 17.37
C ALA A 290 -26.98 0.40 18.58
N ALA A 291 -27.41 -0.73 19.14
CA ALA A 291 -28.28 -0.80 20.31
C ALA A 291 -27.58 -0.53 21.65
N LEU A 292 -26.24 -0.42 21.67
CA LEU A 292 -25.50 -0.10 22.89
C LEU A 292 -25.70 1.36 23.31
N HIS A 293 -25.59 1.58 24.61
CA HIS A 293 -25.67 2.88 25.25
C HIS A 293 -24.26 3.37 25.59
N VAL A 294 -23.88 4.54 25.08
CA VAL A 294 -22.51 5.07 25.20
C VAL A 294 -22.17 5.57 26.61
N ASP A 295 -23.18 5.74 27.46
CA ASP A 295 -23.07 6.04 28.88
C ASP A 295 -22.83 4.79 29.75
N GLU A 296 -22.92 3.60 29.17
CA GLU A 296 -22.58 2.33 29.83
C GLU A 296 -21.08 1.99 29.69
N GLU A 297 -20.64 0.95 30.41
CA GLU A 297 -19.26 0.46 30.31
C GLU A 297 -18.98 -0.08 28.91
N SER A 298 -17.82 0.27 28.36
CA SER A 298 -17.38 -0.20 27.05
C SER A 298 -17.25 -1.73 27.03
N PRO A 299 -17.82 -2.42 26.02
CA PRO A 299 -17.82 -3.89 25.98
C PRO A 299 -16.44 -4.50 25.72
N ILE A 300 -15.51 -3.71 25.16
CA ILE A 300 -14.15 -4.13 24.79
C ILE A 300 -13.14 -3.01 25.05
N GLN A 301 -11.86 -3.36 25.03
CA GLN A 301 -10.78 -2.39 24.93
C GLN A 301 -10.56 -2.03 23.44
N TRP A 302 -10.93 -0.80 23.08
CA TRP A 302 -10.84 -0.34 21.70
C TRP A 302 -9.40 -0.01 21.29
N THR A 303 -9.06 -0.36 20.05
CA THR A 303 -7.73 -0.10 19.48
C THR A 303 -7.78 0.79 18.23
N GLY A 304 -8.89 0.78 17.48
CA GLY A 304 -9.00 1.48 16.20
C GLY A 304 -9.93 2.70 16.20
N THR A 305 -10.85 2.81 17.16
CA THR A 305 -11.84 3.91 17.25
C THR A 305 -12.29 4.10 18.71
N THR A 306 -13.21 5.04 18.97
CA THR A 306 -13.83 5.19 20.29
C THR A 306 -15.13 4.40 20.34
N PHE A 307 -15.56 4.05 21.56
CA PHE A 307 -16.86 3.39 21.77
C PHE A 307 -18.02 4.21 21.19
N GLU A 308 -18.00 5.52 21.46
CA GLU A 308 -19.02 6.47 20.98
C GLU A 308 -19.08 6.53 19.44
N ASP A 309 -17.92 6.70 18.78
CA ASP A 309 -17.85 6.73 17.31
C ASP A 309 -18.31 5.41 16.70
N ALA A 310 -17.99 4.27 17.32
CA ALA A 310 -18.38 2.94 16.82
C ALA A 310 -19.90 2.73 16.86
N VAL A 311 -20.56 3.13 17.96
CA VAL A 311 -22.02 3.06 18.08
C VAL A 311 -22.68 4.00 17.07
N ALA A 312 -22.19 5.24 16.96
CA ALA A 312 -22.72 6.20 15.99
C ALA A 312 -22.52 5.75 14.53
N LEU A 313 -21.37 5.16 14.19
CA LEU A 313 -21.13 4.56 12.87
C LEU A 313 -22.09 3.42 12.58
N ALA A 314 -22.41 2.58 13.57
CA ALA A 314 -23.37 1.51 13.42
C ALA A 314 -24.78 2.06 13.15
N ARG A 315 -25.22 3.08 13.89
CA ARG A 315 -26.50 3.77 13.66
C ARG A 315 -26.57 4.45 12.29
N ALA A 316 -25.50 5.15 11.91
CA ALA A 316 -25.35 5.78 10.60
C ALA A 316 -25.46 4.76 9.46
N TRP A 317 -24.79 3.60 9.61
CA TRP A 317 -24.85 2.53 8.62
C TRP A 317 -26.26 1.94 8.48
N LEU A 318 -26.98 1.74 9.59
CA LEU A 318 -28.37 1.25 9.56
C LEU A 318 -29.34 2.25 8.92
N ALA A 319 -29.05 3.54 9.04
CA ALA A 319 -29.82 4.63 8.42
C ALA A 319 -29.40 4.95 6.98
N ASP A 320 -28.47 4.18 6.39
CA ASP A 320 -27.90 4.41 5.05
C ASP A 320 -27.28 5.83 4.89
N LEU A 321 -26.67 6.33 5.98
CA LEU A 321 -26.00 7.62 6.00
C LEU A 321 -24.51 7.46 5.69
N THR A 322 -24.07 7.98 4.55
CA THR A 322 -22.65 7.94 4.14
C THR A 322 -21.77 8.77 5.07
N VAL A 323 -22.26 9.95 5.48
CA VAL A 323 -21.55 10.87 6.37
C VAL A 323 -22.48 11.39 7.45
N VAL A 324 -21.92 11.53 8.65
CA VAL A 324 -22.59 12.09 9.84
C VAL A 324 -21.61 13.04 10.49
N ARG A 325 -22.08 14.21 10.92
CA ARG A 325 -21.25 15.17 11.64
C ARG A 325 -20.89 14.60 13.00
N ARG A 326 -19.58 14.61 13.28
CA ARG A 326 -19.01 14.31 14.60
C ARG A 326 -19.04 15.54 15.52
N VAL A 327 -19.15 16.72 14.93
CA VAL A 327 -19.15 18.02 15.60
C VAL A 327 -20.45 18.77 15.35
N THR A 328 -20.84 19.64 16.28
CA THR A 328 -22.06 20.45 16.17
C THR A 328 -21.96 21.50 15.06
N GLU A 329 -20.76 22.02 14.79
CA GLU A 329 -20.50 22.96 13.69
C GLU A 329 -19.27 22.51 12.91
N VAL A 330 -19.44 22.39 11.59
CA VAL A 330 -18.35 22.07 10.67
C VAL A 330 -17.68 23.36 10.23
N THR A 331 -16.36 23.39 10.27
CA THR A 331 -15.55 24.53 9.86
C THR A 331 -14.42 24.07 8.94
N VAL A 332 -14.15 24.87 7.90
CA VAL A 332 -13.02 24.68 7.00
C VAL A 332 -12.32 26.05 6.90
N PRO A 333 -11.00 26.13 7.07
CA PRO A 333 -10.28 27.39 6.88
C PRO A 333 -10.54 27.94 5.48
N ARG A 334 -10.93 29.22 5.39
CA ARG A 334 -11.22 29.93 4.13
C ARG A 334 -10.20 31.02 3.86
N GLY A 335 -10.10 31.40 2.58
CA GLY A 335 -9.32 32.53 2.10
C GLY A 335 -10.15 33.40 1.17
N ASP A 336 -9.71 34.65 0.98
CA ASP A 336 -10.27 35.52 -0.06
C ASP A 336 -9.86 35.04 -1.45
N VAL A 337 -8.68 34.40 -1.57
CA VAL A 337 -8.15 33.76 -2.78
C VAL A 337 -7.80 32.31 -2.44
N GLU A 338 -8.33 31.40 -3.25
CA GLU A 338 -8.35 29.98 -2.93
C GLU A 338 -7.88 29.13 -4.12
N VAL A 339 -7.00 28.15 -3.86
CA VAL A 339 -6.49 27.23 -4.87
C VAL A 339 -6.69 25.78 -4.45
N ASP A 340 -7.54 25.03 -5.15
CA ASP A 340 -7.63 23.58 -4.97
C ASP A 340 -6.58 22.89 -5.87
N ILE A 341 -5.77 22.00 -5.29
CA ILE A 341 -4.61 21.37 -5.91
C ILE A 341 -4.73 19.85 -5.82
N ASP A 342 -4.51 19.19 -6.95
CA ASP A 342 -4.37 17.73 -7.04
C ASP A 342 -3.18 17.39 -7.95
N MET A 343 -2.65 16.18 -7.83
CA MET A 343 -1.49 15.75 -8.60
C MET A 343 -1.63 14.32 -9.10
N GLU A 344 -1.09 14.07 -10.29
CA GLU A 344 -0.99 12.71 -10.84
C GLU A 344 0.45 12.21 -10.82
N SER A 345 0.61 10.96 -10.42
CA SER A 345 1.89 10.29 -10.36
C SER A 345 1.88 8.94 -11.05
N PHE A 346 3.04 8.51 -11.54
CA PHE A 346 3.21 7.18 -12.10
C PHE A 346 4.06 6.30 -11.17
N GLY A 347 3.39 5.55 -10.30
CA GLY A 347 4.04 4.69 -9.31
C GLY A 347 4.99 5.49 -8.41
N ASP A 348 6.24 5.05 -8.33
CA ASP A 348 7.31 5.78 -7.63
C ASP A 348 8.22 6.57 -8.59
N SER A 349 7.89 6.61 -9.88
CA SER A 349 8.76 7.18 -10.94
C SER A 349 8.72 8.70 -11.04
N GLY A 350 7.63 9.36 -10.62
CA GLY A 350 7.49 10.82 -10.70
C GLY A 350 6.05 11.31 -10.62
N ALA A 351 5.89 12.61 -10.42
CA ALA A 351 4.67 13.39 -10.55
C ALA A 351 4.62 14.00 -11.95
N TYR A 352 3.76 13.52 -12.85
CA TYR A 352 3.73 14.03 -14.22
C TYR A 352 2.74 15.18 -14.42
N MET A 353 1.84 15.44 -13.46
CA MET A 353 0.84 16.49 -13.57
C MET A 353 0.54 17.12 -12.21
N TRP A 354 0.44 18.45 -12.19
CA TRP A 354 -0.12 19.24 -11.09
C TRP A 354 -1.30 20.06 -11.63
N GLY A 355 -2.50 19.79 -11.13
CA GLY A 355 -3.71 20.53 -11.44
C GLY A 355 -4.03 21.55 -10.36
N CYS A 356 -4.50 22.72 -10.78
CA CYS A 356 -4.83 23.82 -9.88
C CYS A 356 -6.11 24.51 -10.34
N LEU A 357 -7.08 24.68 -9.43
CA LEU A 357 -8.27 25.50 -9.64
C LEU A 357 -8.17 26.77 -8.80
N LEU A 358 -7.96 27.91 -9.47
CA LEU A 358 -8.00 29.21 -8.82
C LEU A 358 -9.45 29.71 -8.73
N SER A 359 -9.84 30.15 -7.52
CA SER A 359 -11.15 30.69 -7.19
C SER A 359 -11.02 31.87 -6.19
N GLY A 360 -12.09 32.65 -6.03
CA GLY A 360 -12.15 33.77 -5.09
C GLY A 360 -11.94 35.14 -5.75
N ALA A 361 -11.26 36.05 -5.05
CA ALA A 361 -11.02 37.41 -5.51
C ALA A 361 -10.16 37.47 -6.78
N ASP A 362 -10.45 38.45 -7.64
CA ASP A 362 -9.71 38.66 -8.88
C ASP A 362 -8.36 39.35 -8.60
N LEU A 363 -7.26 38.65 -8.88
CA LEU A 363 -5.88 39.12 -8.75
C LEU A 363 -5.26 39.54 -10.10
N GLY A 364 -6.06 39.59 -11.17
CA GLY A 364 -5.55 39.71 -12.55
C GLY A 364 -4.85 38.44 -13.05
N VAL A 365 -5.09 37.31 -12.38
CA VAL A 365 -4.67 35.96 -12.81
C VAL A 365 -5.93 35.24 -13.32
N PRO A 366 -5.88 34.57 -14.49
CA PRO A 366 -7.03 33.83 -14.99
C PRO A 366 -7.57 32.83 -13.96
N GLN A 367 -8.85 32.96 -13.63
CA GLN A 367 -9.59 32.05 -12.77
C GLN A 367 -9.85 30.72 -13.49
N GLY A 368 -10.14 29.67 -12.72
CA GLY A 368 -10.45 28.34 -13.25
C GLY A 368 -9.27 27.37 -13.20
N TYR A 369 -9.47 26.22 -13.84
CA TYR A 369 -8.51 25.11 -13.81
C TYR A 369 -7.32 25.34 -14.75
N ARG A 370 -6.13 24.99 -14.29
CA ARG A 370 -4.88 24.95 -15.05
C ARG A 370 -4.08 23.71 -14.63
N ALA A 371 -3.45 23.05 -15.60
CA ALA A 371 -2.55 21.93 -15.36
C ALA A 371 -1.12 22.26 -15.80
N PHE A 372 -0.15 21.78 -15.04
CA PHE A 372 1.28 21.78 -15.37
C PHE A 372 1.72 20.34 -15.58
N VAL A 373 2.18 20.00 -16.79
CA VAL A 373 2.30 18.60 -17.22
C VAL A 373 3.64 18.30 -17.89
N SER A 374 4.15 17.11 -17.63
CA SER A 374 5.16 16.44 -18.47
C SER A 374 4.54 15.25 -19.18
N TRP A 375 4.67 15.21 -20.52
CA TRP A 375 4.25 14.08 -21.34
C TRP A 375 5.41 13.20 -21.80
N GLU A 376 6.60 13.44 -21.26
CA GLU A 376 7.71 12.50 -21.40
C GLU A 376 7.50 11.30 -20.46
N PRO A 377 7.80 10.07 -20.90
CA PRO A 377 7.69 8.90 -20.05
C PRO A 377 8.55 9.04 -18.78
N LEU A 378 7.92 8.87 -17.61
CA LEU A 378 8.62 8.88 -16.33
C LEU A 378 9.48 7.62 -16.12
N PRO A 379 10.64 7.72 -15.45
CA PRO A 379 11.23 8.94 -14.88
C PRO A 379 11.87 9.83 -15.96
N THR A 380 11.65 11.15 -15.90
CA THR A 380 12.25 12.14 -16.81
C THR A 380 12.71 13.38 -16.06
N VAL A 381 13.69 14.10 -16.62
CA VAL A 381 14.12 15.43 -16.15
C VAL A 381 13.11 16.53 -16.51
N ASP A 382 12.26 16.36 -17.52
CA ASP A 382 11.23 17.35 -17.89
C ASP A 382 10.21 17.56 -16.75
N GLU A 383 10.10 16.61 -15.83
CA GLU A 383 9.35 16.78 -14.58
C GLU A 383 9.78 18.07 -13.85
N ALA A 384 11.08 18.39 -13.83
CA ALA A 384 11.61 19.60 -13.20
C ALA A 384 10.98 20.87 -13.77
N ARG A 385 10.85 20.97 -15.10
CA ARG A 385 10.21 22.11 -15.77
C ARG A 385 8.76 22.24 -15.33
N SER A 386 7.99 21.14 -15.42
CA SER A 386 6.57 21.17 -15.05
C SER A 386 6.34 21.56 -13.58
N PHE A 387 7.18 21.06 -12.67
CA PHE A 387 7.12 21.40 -11.24
C PHE A 387 7.53 22.86 -10.97
N ALA A 388 8.57 23.34 -11.65
CA ALA A 388 9.03 24.73 -11.54
C ALA A 388 7.96 25.72 -12.04
N GLU A 389 7.29 25.42 -13.15
CA GLU A 389 6.18 26.23 -13.67
C GLU A 389 5.01 26.29 -12.68
N PHE A 390 4.62 25.14 -12.12
CA PHE A 390 3.59 25.05 -11.07
C PHE A 390 3.97 25.90 -9.85
N TRP A 391 5.18 25.72 -9.32
CA TRP A 391 5.62 26.41 -8.11
C TRP A 391 5.73 27.93 -8.32
N THR A 392 6.24 28.35 -9.48
CA THR A 392 6.34 29.76 -9.86
C THR A 392 4.95 30.39 -9.92
N TRP A 393 3.99 29.71 -10.56
CA TRP A 393 2.61 30.19 -10.62
C TRP A 393 1.96 30.30 -9.24
N LEU A 394 2.09 29.27 -8.40
CA LEU A 394 1.53 29.27 -7.04
C LEU A 394 2.15 30.40 -6.20
N SER A 395 3.46 30.63 -6.35
CA SER A 395 4.17 31.71 -5.65
C SER A 395 3.72 33.10 -6.11
N ASP A 396 3.48 33.31 -7.41
CA ASP A 396 2.94 34.56 -7.95
C ASP A 396 1.52 34.84 -7.43
N VAL A 397 0.64 33.83 -7.39
CA VAL A 397 -0.71 33.97 -6.81
C VAL A 397 -0.62 34.37 -5.34
N ARG A 398 0.23 33.72 -4.54
CA ARG A 398 0.43 34.03 -3.11
C ARG A 398 0.93 35.46 -2.92
N ALA A 399 1.94 35.88 -3.69
CA ALA A 399 2.52 37.22 -3.61
C ALA A 399 1.50 38.31 -3.99
N ARG A 400 0.69 38.08 -5.05
CA ARG A 400 -0.39 39.00 -5.44
C ARG A 400 -1.49 39.09 -4.40
N THR A 401 -1.83 37.96 -3.76
CA THR A 401 -2.83 37.93 -2.68
C THR A 401 -2.36 38.78 -1.50
N GLU A 402 -1.10 38.59 -1.07
CA GLU A 402 -0.48 39.38 -0.01
C GLU A 402 -0.40 40.88 -0.36
N ALA A 403 0.01 41.20 -1.60
CA ALA A 403 0.09 42.58 -2.08
C ALA A 403 -1.28 43.28 -2.13
N ALA A 404 -2.36 42.51 -2.32
CA ALA A 404 -3.74 42.99 -2.27
C ALA A 404 -4.30 43.10 -0.84
N GLY A 405 -3.54 42.67 0.19
CA GLY A 405 -4.00 42.63 1.58
C GLY A 405 -5.07 41.57 1.83
N LEU A 406 -5.13 40.55 0.98
CA LEU A 406 -6.11 39.46 1.01
C LEU A 406 -5.52 38.22 1.68
N THR A 407 -6.38 37.29 2.10
CA THR A 407 -5.97 36.00 2.66
C THR A 407 -5.91 34.92 1.59
N PHE A 408 -4.84 34.11 1.62
CA PHE A 408 -4.63 33.01 0.68
C PHE A 408 -4.84 31.65 1.37
N ARG A 409 -5.55 30.73 0.72
CA ARG A 409 -5.59 29.31 1.09
C ARG A 409 -5.41 28.41 -0.14
N ALA A 410 -4.67 27.34 0.04
CA ALA A 410 -4.55 26.26 -0.92
C ALA A 410 -4.98 24.95 -0.25
N TYR A 411 -5.65 24.09 -1.01
CA TYR A 411 -6.28 22.87 -0.54
C TYR A 411 -5.76 21.69 -1.33
N CYS A 412 -5.58 20.56 -0.67
CA CYS A 412 -5.51 19.26 -1.30
C CYS A 412 -6.49 18.32 -0.60
N TYR A 413 -6.83 17.21 -1.26
CA TYR A 413 -7.60 16.21 -0.56
C TYR A 413 -6.79 15.56 0.56
N ASN A 414 -5.55 15.11 0.34
CA ASN A 414 -4.81 14.36 1.36
C ASN A 414 -3.33 14.72 1.40
N ALA A 415 -2.98 15.75 2.16
CA ALA A 415 -1.66 16.38 2.17
C ALA A 415 -0.48 15.40 2.31
N LEU A 416 -0.65 14.22 2.94
CA LEU A 416 0.41 13.21 2.99
C LEU A 416 0.88 12.77 1.59
N ALA A 417 -0.06 12.63 0.64
CA ALA A 417 0.21 12.22 -0.74
C ALA A 417 0.88 13.34 -1.54
N GLU A 418 0.35 14.56 -1.50
CA GLU A 418 0.91 15.69 -2.26
C GLU A 418 2.23 16.15 -1.65
N ASN A 419 2.37 16.20 -0.31
CA ASN A 419 3.63 16.57 0.34
C ASN A 419 4.76 15.61 -0.03
N ARG A 420 4.46 14.30 -0.19
CA ARG A 420 5.44 13.32 -0.67
C ARG A 420 6.04 13.76 -2.00
N TRP A 421 5.22 14.26 -2.92
CA TRP A 421 5.66 14.68 -4.24
C TRP A 421 6.23 16.09 -4.26
N LEU A 422 5.69 17.04 -3.49
CA LEU A 422 6.29 18.37 -3.30
C LEU A 422 7.76 18.25 -2.84
N PHE A 423 8.01 17.50 -1.76
CA PHE A 423 9.38 17.28 -1.26
C PHE A 423 10.19 16.38 -2.19
N GLY A 424 9.58 15.34 -2.77
CA GLY A 424 10.26 14.44 -3.69
C GLY A 424 10.79 15.15 -4.92
N SER A 425 10.03 16.07 -5.51
CA SER A 425 10.45 16.84 -6.69
C SER A 425 11.57 17.83 -6.34
N VAL A 426 11.51 18.50 -5.19
CA VAL A 426 12.61 19.33 -4.70
C VAL A 426 13.90 18.53 -4.48
N GLU A 427 13.79 17.32 -3.92
CA GLU A 427 14.95 16.45 -3.70
C GLU A 427 15.54 15.92 -5.00
N ARG A 428 14.70 15.52 -5.97
CA ARG A 428 15.15 14.99 -7.27
C ARG A 428 15.79 16.06 -8.15
N PHE A 429 15.29 17.29 -8.13
CA PHE A 429 15.65 18.35 -9.07
C PHE A 429 16.36 19.53 -8.41
N ALA A 430 16.95 19.32 -7.23
CA ALA A 430 17.63 20.35 -6.47
C ALA A 430 18.68 21.11 -7.32
N GLY A 431 18.57 22.44 -7.34
CA GLY A 431 19.49 23.33 -8.05
C GLY A 431 19.17 23.55 -9.53
N MET A 432 18.12 22.94 -10.08
CA MET A 432 17.60 23.28 -11.41
C MET A 432 16.81 24.59 -11.37
N ASP A 433 16.71 25.26 -12.52
CA ASP A 433 16.05 26.56 -12.65
C ASP A 433 14.57 26.50 -12.23
N GLY A 434 14.12 27.50 -11.47
CA GLY A 434 12.76 27.60 -10.94
C GLY A 434 12.37 26.57 -9.86
N ILE A 435 13.22 25.60 -9.51
CA ILE A 435 12.95 24.65 -8.43
C ILE A 435 13.12 25.34 -7.06
N PRO A 436 12.11 25.30 -6.18
CA PRO A 436 12.25 25.89 -4.86
C PRO A 436 13.21 25.12 -3.97
N THR A 437 13.71 25.80 -2.95
CA THR A 437 14.44 25.15 -1.86
C THR A 437 13.49 24.32 -1.00
N LYS A 438 14.04 23.30 -0.33
CA LYS A 438 13.31 22.50 0.66
C LYS A 438 12.75 23.34 1.81
N ALA A 439 13.40 24.47 2.13
CA ALA A 439 12.95 25.40 3.15
C ALA A 439 11.70 26.18 2.71
N GLU A 440 11.61 26.61 1.45
CA GLU A 440 10.44 27.30 0.91
C GLU A 440 9.22 26.39 0.86
N VAL A 441 9.38 25.15 0.39
CA VAL A 441 8.29 24.15 0.39
C VAL A 441 7.83 23.84 1.81
N ARG A 442 8.77 23.64 2.74
CA ARG A 442 8.44 23.42 4.15
C ARG A 442 7.69 24.60 4.76
N SER A 443 8.15 25.82 4.51
CA SER A 443 7.48 27.05 4.97
C SER A 443 6.03 27.13 4.49
N PHE A 444 5.76 26.76 3.24
CA PHE A 444 4.40 26.69 2.71
C PHE A 444 3.55 25.58 3.36
N VAL A 445 4.06 24.35 3.38
CA VAL A 445 3.34 23.16 3.90
C VAL A 445 3.05 23.26 5.41
N ASP A 446 3.94 23.88 6.17
CA ASP A 446 3.78 24.07 7.62
C ASP A 446 2.94 25.32 7.95
N SER A 447 2.61 26.16 6.96
CA SER A 447 1.78 27.35 7.16
C SER A 447 0.30 27.01 7.18
N GLU A 448 -0.51 27.92 7.73
CA GLU A 448 -1.97 27.78 7.64
C GLU A 448 -2.50 27.90 6.20
N GLN A 449 -1.68 28.34 5.24
CA GLN A 449 -2.10 28.47 3.84
C GLN A 449 -2.35 27.10 3.21
N TRP A 450 -1.77 26.01 3.71
CA TRP A 450 -1.94 24.67 3.15
C TRP A 450 -2.93 23.85 3.99
N VAL A 451 -4.09 23.56 3.42
CA VAL A 451 -5.22 22.93 4.12
C VAL A 451 -5.44 21.50 3.62
N ASP A 452 -5.37 20.55 4.55
CA ASP A 452 -5.69 19.13 4.33
C ASP A 452 -7.20 18.90 4.53
N LEU A 453 -7.94 18.69 3.44
CA LEU A 453 -9.38 18.43 3.53
C LEU A 453 -9.69 17.02 4.05
N PHE A 454 -8.85 16.02 3.83
CA PHE A 454 -9.03 14.68 4.39
C PHE A 454 -8.92 14.71 5.91
N ARG A 455 -8.00 15.52 6.46
CA ARG A 455 -7.97 15.79 7.91
C ARG A 455 -9.25 16.49 8.35
N SER A 456 -9.67 17.53 7.64
CA SER A 456 -10.90 18.28 7.97
C SER A 456 -12.14 17.38 7.98
N VAL A 457 -12.25 16.45 7.02
CA VAL A 457 -13.29 15.40 6.98
C VAL A 457 -13.11 14.42 8.14
N SER A 458 -11.87 13.98 8.40
CA SER A 458 -11.57 12.96 9.40
C SER A 458 -11.88 13.39 10.82
N ASP A 459 -11.64 14.66 11.13
CA ASP A 459 -11.83 15.24 12.45
C ASP A 459 -13.31 15.56 12.71
N GLN A 460 -14.08 15.91 11.66
CA GLN A 460 -15.42 16.47 11.79
C GLN A 460 -16.56 15.55 11.34
N PHE A 461 -16.26 14.42 10.68
CA PHE A 461 -17.27 13.48 10.20
C PHE A 461 -16.95 12.02 10.55
N LEU A 462 -18.01 11.27 10.81
CA LEU A 462 -18.04 9.81 10.76
C LEU A 462 -18.50 9.37 9.37
N CYS A 463 -17.76 8.48 8.72
CA CYS A 463 -18.07 8.00 7.37
C CYS A 463 -18.22 6.48 7.35
N SER A 464 -19.45 5.99 7.18
CA SER A 464 -19.82 4.56 7.24
C SER A 464 -19.20 3.75 6.09
N HIS A 465 -19.01 4.37 4.92
CA HIS A 465 -18.43 3.73 3.73
C HIS A 465 -16.97 4.11 3.47
N GLY A 466 -16.33 4.84 4.40
CA GLY A 466 -14.94 5.29 4.31
C GLY A 466 -14.80 6.77 3.96
N LYS A 467 -13.58 7.28 4.13
CA LYS A 467 -13.25 8.71 4.04
C LYS A 467 -12.51 9.06 2.74
N GLY A 468 -12.68 8.31 1.64
CA GLY A 468 -12.00 8.63 0.37
C GLY A 468 -12.75 9.71 -0.39
N LEU A 469 -12.06 10.52 -1.22
CA LEU A 469 -12.70 11.61 -1.98
C LEU A 469 -13.88 11.11 -2.82
N LYS A 470 -13.71 9.96 -3.47
CA LYS A 470 -14.77 9.29 -4.26
C LYS A 470 -15.95 8.76 -3.45
N VAL A 471 -15.82 8.69 -2.12
CA VAL A 471 -16.92 8.34 -1.21
C VAL A 471 -17.64 9.59 -0.73
N VAL A 472 -16.89 10.65 -0.37
CA VAL A 472 -17.46 11.84 0.28
C VAL A 472 -17.93 12.92 -0.71
N ALA A 473 -17.23 13.11 -1.84
CA ALA A 473 -17.62 14.13 -2.82
C ALA A 473 -18.99 13.89 -3.47
N PRO A 474 -19.44 12.63 -3.72
CA PRO A 474 -20.82 12.39 -4.16
C PRO A 474 -21.89 12.85 -3.17
N VAL A 475 -21.60 12.82 -1.86
CA VAL A 475 -22.51 13.38 -0.84
C VAL A 475 -22.59 14.90 -0.98
N ALA A 476 -21.50 15.55 -1.36
CA ALA A 476 -21.46 16.96 -1.72
C ALA A 476 -22.08 17.27 -3.10
N GLY A 477 -22.62 16.26 -3.81
CA GLY A 477 -23.27 16.40 -5.11
C GLY A 477 -22.34 16.30 -6.32
N PHE A 478 -21.05 16.01 -6.13
CA PHE A 478 -20.10 15.88 -7.23
C PHE A 478 -20.26 14.55 -7.99
N ARG A 479 -20.03 14.58 -9.31
CA ARG A 479 -20.01 13.38 -10.16
C ARG A 479 -18.85 13.48 -11.16
N TRP A 480 -17.98 12.48 -11.17
CA TRP A 480 -16.93 12.37 -12.17
C TRP A 480 -17.51 12.20 -13.57
N ARG A 481 -16.88 12.82 -14.56
CA ARG A 481 -17.28 12.74 -15.97
C ARG A 481 -17.03 11.36 -16.55
N ASP A 482 -15.98 10.68 -16.09
CA ASP A 482 -15.61 9.35 -16.54
C ASP A 482 -16.06 8.28 -15.54
N PRO A 483 -16.89 7.30 -15.92
CA PRO A 483 -17.32 6.24 -15.02
C PRO A 483 -16.20 5.25 -14.63
N GLU A 484 -15.11 5.21 -15.40
CA GLU A 484 -13.92 4.40 -15.11
C GLU A 484 -12.85 5.18 -14.32
N ALA A 485 -13.15 6.42 -13.89
CA ALA A 485 -12.26 7.28 -13.11
C ALA A 485 -11.72 6.57 -11.86
N GLY A 486 -10.42 6.29 -11.85
CA GLY A 486 -9.72 5.56 -10.79
C GLY A 486 -8.22 5.77 -10.86
N GLY A 487 -7.53 5.91 -9.72
CA GLY A 487 -6.06 6.02 -9.72
C GLY A 487 -5.36 4.79 -10.31
N GLU A 488 -6.01 3.63 -10.30
CA GLU A 488 -5.52 2.42 -10.99
C GLU A 488 -5.76 2.47 -12.51
N ALA A 489 -6.88 3.05 -12.94
CA ALA A 489 -7.17 3.22 -14.38
C ALA A 489 -6.27 4.30 -15.00
N SER A 490 -5.98 5.38 -14.27
CA SER A 490 -5.12 6.48 -14.74
C SER A 490 -3.68 6.02 -15.02
N MET A 491 -3.16 5.02 -14.31
CA MET A 491 -1.85 4.42 -14.62
C MET A 491 -1.80 3.80 -16.01
N ARG A 492 -2.86 3.08 -16.42
CA ARG A 492 -2.95 2.50 -17.78
C ARG A 492 -3.08 3.61 -18.81
N TRP A 493 -3.95 4.59 -18.57
CA TRP A 493 -4.11 5.75 -19.47
C TRP A 493 -2.80 6.49 -19.65
N TYR A 494 -1.99 6.64 -18.58
CA TYR A 494 -0.68 7.29 -18.67
C TYR A 494 0.31 6.51 -19.53
N ARG A 495 0.37 5.17 -19.37
CA ARG A 495 1.25 4.33 -20.21
C ARG A 495 0.95 4.53 -21.70
N ASP A 496 -0.32 4.52 -22.06
CA ASP A 496 -0.78 4.77 -23.43
C ASP A 496 -0.50 6.23 -23.85
N ALA A 497 -0.76 7.19 -22.97
CA ALA A 497 -0.60 8.63 -23.23
C ALA A 497 0.84 9.05 -23.54
N VAL A 498 1.83 8.31 -23.04
CA VAL A 498 3.26 8.58 -23.26
C VAL A 498 3.94 7.57 -24.18
N GLY A 499 3.25 6.50 -24.59
CA GLY A 499 3.85 5.44 -25.39
C GLY A 499 4.90 4.63 -24.61
N MET A 500 4.61 4.33 -23.33
CA MET A 500 5.57 3.76 -22.38
C MET A 500 6.19 2.44 -22.87
N ASP A 501 5.45 1.65 -23.63
CA ASP A 501 5.87 0.33 -24.13
C ASP A 501 6.50 0.38 -25.54
N GLY A 502 6.86 1.57 -26.03
CA GLY A 502 7.43 1.78 -27.36
C GLY A 502 6.38 2.01 -28.47
N ASP A 503 5.10 2.04 -28.10
CA ASP A 503 4.01 2.47 -28.98
C ASP A 503 4.00 4.00 -29.15
N ALA A 504 3.25 4.48 -30.15
CA ALA A 504 3.05 5.92 -30.33
C ALA A 504 2.22 6.51 -29.17
N PRO A 505 2.59 7.67 -28.60
CA PRO A 505 1.80 8.31 -27.55
C PRO A 505 0.37 8.61 -27.99
N ASP A 506 -0.61 8.25 -27.16
CA ASP A 506 -2.03 8.44 -27.45
C ASP A 506 -2.57 9.79 -26.93
N PRO A 507 -2.91 10.75 -27.81
CA PRO A 507 -3.44 12.05 -27.40
C PRO A 507 -4.83 11.97 -26.74
N VAL A 508 -5.63 10.95 -27.03
CA VAL A 508 -6.95 10.76 -26.40
C VAL A 508 -6.79 10.48 -24.91
N GLN A 509 -5.78 9.68 -24.55
CA GLN A 509 -5.48 9.39 -23.15
C GLN A 509 -4.87 10.59 -22.42
N ARG A 510 -4.11 11.45 -23.11
CA ARG A 510 -3.66 12.74 -22.55
C ARG A 510 -4.83 13.63 -22.15
N GLU A 511 -5.81 13.80 -23.05
CA GLU A 511 -7.02 14.57 -22.76
C GLU A 511 -7.85 13.92 -21.63
N ARG A 512 -7.96 12.59 -21.64
CA ARG A 512 -8.64 11.83 -20.59
C ARG A 512 -8.01 12.07 -19.21
N LEU A 513 -6.68 12.05 -19.11
CA LEU A 513 -5.94 12.33 -17.88
C LEU A 513 -6.10 13.77 -17.40
N LEU A 514 -6.05 14.74 -18.30
CA LEU A 514 -6.31 16.14 -17.96
C LEU A 514 -7.71 16.33 -17.36
N ARG A 515 -8.74 15.69 -17.95
CA ARG A 515 -10.11 15.70 -17.41
C ARG A 515 -10.21 14.98 -16.08
N TYR A 516 -9.50 13.87 -15.92
CA TYR A 516 -9.49 13.10 -14.68
C TYR A 516 -8.93 13.93 -13.51
N ASN A 517 -7.77 14.56 -13.70
CA ASN A 517 -7.17 15.43 -12.69
C ASN A 517 -8.03 16.68 -12.43
N GLU A 518 -8.60 17.29 -13.48
CA GLU A 518 -9.56 18.39 -13.30
C GLU A 518 -10.78 17.97 -12.46
N ASP A 519 -11.30 16.75 -12.65
CA ASP A 519 -12.40 16.23 -11.82
C ASP A 519 -11.99 16.04 -10.36
N ASP A 520 -10.79 15.55 -10.06
CA ASP A 520 -10.32 15.37 -8.68
C ASP A 520 -10.10 16.74 -7.99
N VAL A 521 -9.63 17.75 -8.72
CA VAL A 521 -9.58 19.15 -8.23
C VAL A 521 -10.99 19.72 -7.99
N LEU A 522 -11.91 19.56 -8.95
CA LEU A 522 -13.29 20.05 -8.82
C LEU A 522 -14.08 19.32 -7.73
N ALA A 523 -13.81 18.04 -7.49
CA ALA A 523 -14.38 17.27 -6.40
C ALA A 523 -13.94 17.83 -5.04
N THR A 524 -12.65 18.15 -4.91
CA THR A 524 -12.05 18.78 -3.73
C THR A 524 -12.68 20.15 -3.47
N HIS A 525 -12.78 20.99 -4.50
CA HIS A 525 -13.49 22.28 -4.45
C HIS A 525 -14.96 22.12 -4.02
N THR A 526 -15.69 21.19 -4.65
CA THR A 526 -17.12 20.96 -4.35
C THR A 526 -17.32 20.53 -2.91
N LEU A 527 -16.44 19.65 -2.40
CA LEU A 527 -16.46 19.22 -1.01
C LEU A 527 -16.17 20.38 -0.05
N ARG A 528 -15.17 21.21 -0.35
CA ARG A 528 -14.83 22.42 0.41
C ARG A 528 -16.00 23.40 0.52
N GLU A 529 -16.64 23.70 -0.61
CA GLU A 529 -17.83 24.55 -0.66
C GLU A 529 -18.99 23.97 0.13
N TRP A 530 -19.25 22.66 -0.03
CA TRP A 530 -20.29 21.96 0.72
C TRP A 530 -20.04 22.03 2.23
N MET A 531 -18.82 21.74 2.70
CA MET A 531 -18.43 21.81 4.12
C MET A 531 -18.52 23.22 4.71
N SER A 532 -18.43 24.26 3.88
CA SER A 532 -18.51 25.66 4.30
C SER A 532 -19.93 26.24 4.19
N GLY A 533 -20.85 25.49 3.56
CA GLY A 533 -22.18 25.94 3.21
C GLY A 533 -23.23 25.73 4.32
N PRO A 534 -24.37 26.42 4.24
CA PRO A 534 -25.46 26.28 5.21
C PRO A 534 -26.07 24.87 5.24
N VAL A 535 -25.91 24.08 4.17
CA VAL A 535 -26.35 22.69 4.06
C VAL A 535 -25.74 21.78 5.14
N MET A 536 -24.64 22.19 5.78
CA MET A 536 -24.06 21.45 6.92
C MET A 536 -25.05 21.25 8.07
N ARG A 537 -26.03 22.15 8.23
CA ARG A 537 -27.08 22.02 9.25
C ARG A 537 -28.06 20.89 8.96
N GLU A 538 -28.17 20.48 7.70
CA GLU A 538 -29.04 19.38 7.26
C GLU A 538 -28.35 18.02 7.37
N VAL A 539 -27.01 18.00 7.43
CA VAL A 539 -26.27 16.76 7.67
C VAL A 539 -26.54 16.30 9.11
N PRO A 540 -26.94 15.03 9.33
CA PRO A 540 -27.20 14.50 10.66
C PRO A 540 -25.99 14.65 11.59
N PHE A 541 -26.23 14.98 12.85
CA PHE A 541 -25.21 14.98 13.91
C PHE A 541 -25.25 13.65 14.67
N MET A 542 -24.09 13.11 15.03
CA MET A 542 -24.01 11.79 15.66
C MET A 542 -24.74 11.71 17.01
N GLY A 543 -24.87 12.82 17.73
CA GLY A 543 -25.63 12.87 18.98
C GLY A 543 -27.14 12.80 18.80
N ASP A 544 -27.63 12.98 17.57
CA ASP A 544 -29.06 12.88 17.23
C ASP A 544 -29.45 11.47 16.71
N LEU A 545 -28.47 10.57 16.56
CA LEU A 545 -28.65 9.23 16.00
C LEU A 545 -29.07 8.16 17.01
#